data_AF-A0A523Q7K4-F1
#
_entry.id   AF-A0A523Q7K4-F1
#
_cell.length_a   1.000
_cell.length_b   1.000
_cell.length_c   1.000
_cell.angle_alpha   90.00
_cell.angle_beta   90.00
_cell.angle_gamma   90.00
#
_symmetry.space_group_name_H-M   'P 1'
#
loop_
_entity.id
_entity.type
_entity.pdbx_description
1 polymer ?
#
loop_
_entity_poly.entity_id
_entity_poly.type
_entity_poly.pdbx_seq_one_letter_code
_entity_poly.pdbx_strand_id
1 'polypeptide(L)'
;MNNATDAAVNMQSLTIVLLVVDTIIYLIFSWFANLLARFLPGFKLSKRVVGSLAVVLFSAFLAWYLVHHFATEQRLATLSPFRQGEYVGQLVGIPIFPAIVVIAVAAIRGWLQRRDREPGGQGH
;
A
#
# COMPACT_ATOMS: atom_id res chain seq x y z
N MET A 1 5.95 -33.15 -6.76
CA MET A 1 5.05 -32.13 -7.36
C MET A 1 4.44 -31.17 -6.31
N ASN A 2 5.06 -30.97 -5.13
CA ASN A 2 4.46 -30.14 -4.06
C ASN A 2 5.05 -28.71 -3.99
N ASN A 3 6.33 -28.52 -4.34
CA ASN A 3 7.02 -27.25 -4.12
C ASN A 3 6.43 -26.04 -4.84
N ALA A 4 5.84 -26.21 -6.04
CA ALA A 4 5.28 -25.11 -6.80
C ALA A 4 3.92 -24.64 -6.25
N THR A 5 3.08 -25.60 -5.80
CA THR A 5 1.78 -25.31 -5.19
C THR A 5 1.96 -24.69 -3.81
N ASP A 6 2.90 -25.20 -3.01
CA ASP A 6 3.19 -24.66 -1.67
C ASP A 6 3.75 -23.24 -1.75
N ALA A 7 4.61 -22.95 -2.73
CA ALA A 7 5.13 -21.60 -2.98
C ALA A 7 4.02 -20.62 -3.40
N ALA A 8 3.09 -21.05 -4.25
CA ALA A 8 1.96 -20.22 -4.68
C ALA A 8 1.02 -19.88 -3.51
N VAL A 9 0.70 -20.86 -2.66
CA VAL A 9 -0.14 -20.67 -1.47
C VAL A 9 0.53 -19.73 -0.46
N ASN A 10 1.83 -19.89 -0.23
CA ASN A 10 2.59 -19.02 0.66
C ASN A 10 2.60 -17.56 0.17
N MET A 11 2.84 -17.35 -1.13
CA MET A 11 2.81 -16.01 -1.72
C MET A 11 1.41 -15.37 -1.64
N GLN A 12 0.35 -16.13 -1.94
CA GLN A 12 -1.02 -15.65 -1.81
C GLN A 12 -1.37 -15.28 -0.37
N SER A 13 -1.03 -16.12 0.62
CA SER A 13 -1.27 -15.82 2.03
C SER A 13 -0.57 -14.53 2.47
N LEU A 14 0.66 -14.32 2.00
CA LEU A 14 1.45 -13.15 2.33
C LEU A 14 0.86 -11.87 1.71
N THR A 15 0.42 -11.95 0.44
CA THR A 15 -0.30 -10.84 -0.21
C THR A 15 -1.59 -10.48 0.53
N ILE A 16 -2.38 -11.47 0.95
CA ILE A 16 -3.62 -11.25 1.72
C ILE A 16 -3.30 -10.57 3.05
N VAL A 17 -2.30 -11.07 3.78
CA VAL A 17 -1.87 -10.48 5.05
C VAL A 17 -1.44 -9.03 4.86
N LEU A 18 -0.61 -8.74 3.85
CA LEU A 18 -0.16 -7.37 3.56
C LEU A 18 -1.33 -6.46 3.19
N LEU A 19 -2.31 -6.96 2.43
CA LEU A 19 -3.51 -6.19 2.09
C LEU A 19 -4.36 -5.84 3.33
N VAL A 20 -4.47 -6.78 4.29
CA VAL A 20 -5.12 -6.53 5.58
C VAL A 20 -4.33 -5.49 6.39
N VAL A 21 -3.01 -5.62 6.46
CA VAL A 21 -2.13 -4.68 7.17
C VAL A 21 -2.25 -3.28 6.58
N ASP A 22 -2.15 -3.12 5.27
CA ASP A 22 -2.29 -1.82 4.59
C ASP A 22 -3.66 -1.20 4.84
N THR A 23 -4.71 -2.02 4.84
CA THR A 23 -6.06 -1.56 5.17
C THR A 23 -6.15 -1.05 6.60
N ILE A 24 -5.56 -1.76 7.57
CA ILE A 24 -5.51 -1.34 8.98
C ILE A 24 -4.73 -0.04 9.12
N ILE A 25 -3.56 0.08 8.47
CA ILE A 25 -2.74 1.30 8.47
C ILE A 25 -3.55 2.47 7.91
N TYR A 26 -4.20 2.29 6.76
CA TYR A 26 -5.06 3.30 6.16
C TYR A 26 -6.13 3.79 7.15
N LEU A 27 -6.81 2.87 7.85
CA LEU A 27 -7.87 3.21 8.80
C LEU A 27 -7.35 3.94 10.03
N ILE A 28 -6.25 3.46 10.63
CA ILE A 28 -5.61 4.08 11.80
C ILE A 28 -5.21 5.53 11.47
N PHE A 29 -4.53 5.74 10.34
CA PHE A 29 -4.07 7.08 9.97
C PHE A 29 -5.21 7.98 9.49
N SER A 30 -6.26 7.43 8.88
CA SER A 30 -7.49 8.17 8.58
C SER A 30 -8.21 8.62 9.85
N TRP A 31 -8.20 7.79 10.91
CA TRP A 31 -8.74 8.16 12.22
C TRP A 31 -7.87 9.21 12.90
N PHE A 32 -6.56 9.02 12.89
CA PHE A 32 -5.58 9.97 13.43
C PHE A 32 -5.70 11.35 12.75
N ALA A 33 -5.95 11.40 11.44
CA ALA A 33 -6.18 12.66 10.73
C ALA A 33 -7.40 13.43 11.25
N ASN A 34 -8.50 12.73 11.60
CA ASN A 34 -9.68 13.38 12.19
C ASN A 34 -9.37 13.87 13.60
N LEU A 35 -8.59 13.11 14.36
CA LEU A 35 -8.14 13.49 15.69
C LEU A 35 -7.26 14.74 15.61
N LEU A 36 -6.27 14.75 14.72
CA LEU A 36 -5.35 15.86 14.50
C LEU A 36 -6.08 17.13 14.06
N ALA A 37 -7.08 17.01 13.19
CA ALA A 37 -7.91 18.13 12.76
C ALA A 37 -8.68 18.80 13.92
N ARG A 38 -8.96 18.08 15.02
CA ARG A 38 -9.57 18.66 16.23
C ARG A 38 -8.57 19.45 17.06
N PHE A 39 -7.30 19.02 17.07
CA PHE A 39 -6.25 19.66 17.86
C PHE A 39 -5.56 20.82 17.13
N LEU A 40 -5.47 20.76 15.80
CA LEU A 40 -4.82 21.79 14.98
C LEU A 40 -5.87 22.49 14.09
N PRO A 41 -6.48 23.59 14.57
CA PRO A 41 -7.35 24.44 13.76
C PRO A 41 -6.50 25.09 12.65
N GLY A 42 -6.54 24.50 11.45
CA GLY A 42 -5.68 24.86 10.31
C GLY A 42 -5.24 23.67 9.46
N PHE A 43 -5.40 22.44 9.98
CA PHE A 43 -5.10 21.22 9.23
C PHE A 43 -6.13 20.97 8.12
N LYS A 44 -5.75 21.20 6.85
CA LYS A 44 -6.63 21.09 5.67
C LYS A 44 -6.54 19.73 4.95
N LEU A 45 -5.65 18.84 5.35
CA LEU A 45 -5.48 17.56 4.66
C LEU A 45 -6.68 16.64 4.93
N SER A 46 -7.26 16.10 3.86
CA SER A 46 -8.32 15.11 3.97
C SER A 46 -7.81 13.84 4.64
N LYS A 47 -8.61 13.23 5.52
CA LYS A 47 -8.30 11.92 6.14
C LYS A 47 -7.87 10.86 5.13
N ARG A 48 -8.44 10.89 3.92
CA ARG A 48 -8.11 9.95 2.85
C ARG A 48 -6.67 10.14 2.36
N VAL A 49 -6.22 11.39 2.25
CA VAL A 49 -4.85 11.73 1.83
C VAL A 49 -3.86 11.27 2.90
N VAL A 50 -4.16 11.51 4.18
CA VAL A 50 -3.32 11.06 5.29
C VAL A 50 -3.24 9.54 5.36
N GLY A 51 -4.38 8.84 5.25
CA GLY A 51 -4.42 7.38 5.23
C GLY A 51 -3.64 6.80 4.04
N SER A 52 -3.83 7.34 2.83
CA SER A 52 -3.10 6.90 1.64
C SER A 52 -1.60 7.18 1.75
N LEU A 53 -1.20 8.34 2.29
CA LEU A 53 0.20 8.68 2.50
C LEU A 53 0.87 7.71 3.48
N ALA A 54 0.17 7.32 4.55
CA ALA A 54 0.69 6.34 5.51
C ALA A 54 0.94 4.98 4.87
N VAL A 55 0.02 4.50 4.02
CA VAL A 55 0.19 3.25 3.27
C VAL A 55 1.39 3.33 2.32
N VAL A 56 1.56 4.45 1.60
CA VAL A 56 2.72 4.66 0.71
C VAL A 56 4.02 4.62 1.50
N LEU A 57 4.10 5.35 2.63
CA LEU A 57 5.30 5.39 3.45
C LEU A 57 5.63 4.03 4.06
N PHE A 58 4.63 3.31 4.56
CA PHE A 58 4.81 1.96 5.07
C PHE A 58 5.31 1.00 3.99
N SER A 59 4.71 1.03 2.81
CA SER A 59 5.08 0.15 1.69
C SER A 59 6.47 0.46 1.17
N ALA A 60 6.84 1.74 1.08
CA ALA A 60 8.19 2.16 0.70
C ALA A 60 9.23 1.72 1.74
N PHE A 61 8.93 1.86 3.03
CA PHE A 61 9.79 1.37 4.11
C PHE A 61 9.95 -0.15 4.06
N LEU A 62 8.87 -0.87 3.85
CA LEU A 62 8.89 -2.34 3.76
C LEU A 62 9.66 -2.80 2.52
N ALA A 63 9.48 -2.17 1.36
CA ALA A 63 10.25 -2.45 0.15
C ALA A 63 11.75 -2.22 0.39
N TRP A 64 12.11 -1.08 1.00
CA TRP A 64 13.49 -0.79 1.37
C TRP A 64 14.07 -1.84 2.33
N TYR A 65 13.32 -2.21 3.37
CA TYR A 65 13.73 -3.23 4.33
C TYR A 65 13.95 -4.58 3.65
N LEU A 66 13.02 -5.01 2.79
CA LEU A 66 13.12 -6.29 2.08
C LEU A 66 14.33 -6.32 1.15
N VAL A 67 14.56 -5.25 0.38
CA VAL A 67 15.72 -5.16 -0.50
C VAL A 67 17.00 -5.15 0.33
N HIS A 68 17.08 -4.33 1.38
CA HIS A 68 18.30 -4.22 2.17
C HIS A 68 18.65 -5.51 2.93
N HIS A 69 17.65 -6.23 3.43
CA HIS A 69 17.87 -7.42 4.26
C HIS A 69 17.97 -8.73 3.46
N PHE A 70 17.25 -8.84 2.33
CA PHE A 70 17.21 -10.08 1.53
C PHE A 70 17.97 -10.02 0.20
N ALA A 71 18.34 -8.84 -0.27
CA ALA A 71 19.19 -8.65 -1.46
C ALA A 71 20.66 -8.45 -1.05
N THR A 72 21.21 -9.38 -0.27
CA THR A 72 22.64 -9.41 0.09
C THR A 72 23.52 -9.47 -1.16
N GLU A 73 24.62 -8.71 -1.18
CA GLU A 73 25.56 -8.64 -2.30
C GLU A 73 26.04 -10.02 -2.76
N GLN A 74 26.28 -10.95 -1.85
CA GLN A 74 26.68 -12.33 -2.18
C GLN A 74 25.61 -13.07 -3.01
N ARG A 75 24.32 -12.93 -2.67
CA ARG A 75 23.24 -13.59 -3.42
C ARG A 75 23.07 -12.96 -4.80
N LEU A 76 23.16 -11.63 -4.88
CA LEU A 76 23.07 -10.91 -6.15
C LEU A 76 24.26 -11.23 -7.06
N ALA A 77 25.48 -11.30 -6.52
CA ALA A 77 26.70 -11.63 -7.27
C ALA A 77 26.67 -13.03 -7.91
N THR A 78 25.89 -13.97 -7.35
CA THR A 78 25.68 -15.31 -7.94
C THR A 78 24.63 -15.35 -9.06
N LEU A 79 23.88 -14.27 -9.27
CA LEU A 79 22.83 -14.16 -10.28
C LEU A 79 23.31 -13.35 -11.48
N SER A 80 22.81 -13.69 -12.67
CA SER A 80 23.01 -12.86 -13.86
C SER A 80 22.32 -11.50 -13.69
N PRO A 81 22.79 -10.42 -14.35
CA PRO A 81 22.18 -9.08 -14.22
C PRO A 81 20.67 -9.05 -14.46
N PHE A 82 20.19 -9.88 -15.39
CA PHE A 82 18.75 -10.03 -15.65
C PHE A 82 18.00 -10.63 -14.45
N ARG A 83 18.52 -11.72 -13.85
CA ARG A 83 17.92 -12.36 -12.68
C ARG A 83 18.04 -11.53 -11.41
N GLN A 84 19.07 -10.69 -11.29
CA GLN A 84 19.19 -9.72 -10.21
C GLN A 84 18.03 -8.72 -10.25
N GLY A 85 17.73 -8.17 -11.43
CA GLY A 85 16.60 -7.26 -11.63
C GLY A 85 15.25 -7.93 -11.31
N GLU A 86 15.07 -9.17 -11.75
CA GLU A 86 13.86 -9.96 -11.46
C GLU A 86 13.67 -10.20 -9.96
N TYR A 87 14.73 -10.63 -9.27
CA TYR A 87 14.69 -10.91 -7.83
C TYR A 87 14.41 -9.65 -6.99
N VAL A 88 15.09 -8.53 -7.29
CA VAL A 88 14.82 -7.23 -6.63
C VAL A 88 13.40 -6.75 -6.94
N GLY A 89 12.97 -6.88 -8.20
CA GLY A 89 11.61 -6.54 -8.61
C GLY A 89 10.55 -7.34 -7.86
N GLN A 90 10.78 -8.63 -7.60
CA GLN A 90 9.88 -9.45 -6.79
C GLN A 90 9.83 -8.97 -5.33
N LEU A 91 10.97 -8.67 -4.70
CA LEU A 91 11.02 -8.15 -3.33
C LEU A 91 10.26 -6.82 -3.18
N VAL A 92 10.36 -5.96 -4.19
CA VAL A 92 9.68 -4.66 -4.23
C VAL A 92 8.19 -4.81 -4.57
N GLY A 93 7.82 -5.76 -5.44
CA GLY A 93 6.44 -6.00 -5.85
C GLY A 93 5.54 -6.52 -4.71
N ILE A 94 6.10 -7.29 -3.78
CA ILE A 94 5.41 -7.84 -2.62
C ILE A 94 4.65 -6.77 -1.81
N PRO A 95 5.30 -5.69 -1.32
CA PRO A 95 4.63 -4.63 -0.59
C PRO A 95 3.88 -3.64 -1.48
N ILE A 96 4.33 -3.40 -2.72
CA ILE A 96 3.74 -2.35 -3.56
C ILE A 96 2.36 -2.74 -4.10
N PHE A 97 2.16 -3.99 -4.49
CA PHE A 97 0.89 -4.39 -5.09
C PHE A 97 -0.31 -4.24 -4.14
N PRO A 98 -0.28 -4.75 -2.89
CA PRO A 98 -1.33 -4.53 -1.90
C PRO A 98 -1.61 -3.04 -1.64
N ALA A 99 -0.56 -2.23 -1.55
CA ALA A 99 -0.65 -0.80 -1.32
C ALA A 99 -1.43 -0.08 -2.43
N ILE A 100 -1.12 -0.39 -3.70
CA ILE A 100 -1.82 0.15 -4.87
C ILE A 100 -3.31 -0.21 -4.82
N VAL A 101 -3.65 -1.45 -4.46
CA VAL A 101 -5.04 -1.89 -4.35
C VAL A 101 -5.80 -1.07 -3.31
N VAL A 102 -5.23 -0.88 -2.11
CA VAL A 102 -5.86 -0.08 -1.04
C VAL A 102 -6.04 1.38 -1.46
N ILE A 103 -5.02 1.99 -2.07
CA ILE A 103 -5.07 3.38 -2.55
C ILE A 103 -6.10 3.54 -3.67
N ALA A 104 -6.16 2.60 -4.62
CA ALA A 104 -7.13 2.62 -5.72
C ALA A 104 -8.56 2.56 -5.19
N VAL A 105 -8.85 1.67 -4.25
CA VAL A 105 -10.18 1.57 -3.61
C VAL A 105 -10.52 2.87 -2.87
N ALA A 106 -9.58 3.45 -2.12
CA ALA A 106 -9.78 4.71 -1.43
C ALA A 106 -10.06 5.88 -2.40
N ALA A 107 -9.36 5.91 -3.54
CA ALA A 107 -9.55 6.90 -4.60
C ALA A 107 -10.92 6.76 -5.28
N ILE A 108 -11.32 5.54 -5.67
CA ILE A 108 -12.61 5.25 -6.30
C ILE A 108 -13.76 5.62 -5.37
N ARG A 109 -13.74 5.15 -4.12
CA ARG A 109 -14.77 5.53 -3.12
C ARG A 109 -14.77 7.03 -2.91
N GLY A 110 -13.59 7.65 -3.00
CA GLY A 110 -13.45 9.08 -2.86
C GLY A 110 -14.08 9.88 -3.99
N TRP A 111 -13.98 9.38 -5.22
CA TRP A 111 -14.58 9.92 -6.43
C TRP A 111 -16.11 9.72 -6.44
N LEU A 112 -16.59 8.53 -6.13
CA LEU A 112 -18.03 8.24 -6.02
C LEU A 112 -18.72 9.19 -5.03
N GLN A 113 -18.15 9.37 -3.84
CA GLN A 113 -18.68 10.31 -2.84
C GLN A 113 -18.64 11.79 -3.25
N ARG A 114 -17.85 12.17 -4.25
CA ARG A 114 -17.90 13.52 -4.83
C ARG A 114 -19.01 13.61 -5.85
N ARG A 115 -19.12 12.61 -6.74
CA ARG A 115 -20.18 12.51 -7.74
C ARG A 115 -21.58 12.49 -7.10
N ASP A 116 -21.76 11.75 -6.00
CA ASP A 116 -23.04 11.66 -5.28
C ASP A 116 -23.40 12.95 -4.50
N ARG A 117 -22.44 13.85 -4.31
CA ARG A 117 -22.66 15.18 -3.71
C ARG A 117 -22.92 16.28 -4.76
N GLU A 118 -22.81 15.94 -6.04
CA GLU A 118 -23.18 16.79 -7.17
C GLU A 118 -24.58 16.47 -7.78
N PRO A 119 -25.66 16.15 -7.03
CA PRO A 119 -27.00 16.20 -7.59
C PRO A 119 -27.57 17.61 -7.40
N GLY A 120 -27.53 18.44 -8.45
CA GLY A 120 -28.44 19.57 -8.61
C GLY A 120 -28.34 20.69 -7.57
N GLY A 121 -27.24 21.44 -7.57
CA GLY A 121 -27.24 22.80 -7.03
C GLY A 121 -27.84 23.81 -8.02
N GLN A 122 -29.17 23.78 -8.21
CA GLN A 122 -30.06 24.93 -8.47
C GLN A 122 -31.46 24.44 -8.86
N GLY A 123 -32.35 24.41 -7.86
CA GLY A 123 -33.76 24.08 -8.05
C GLY A 123 -34.46 23.83 -6.74
N HIS A 124 -34.40 24.77 -5.80
CA HIS A 124 -35.43 25.10 -4.81
C HIS A 124 -35.07 26.41 -4.12
#